data_AF-A0A4Q9V3S1-F1
#
_entry.id   AF-A0A4Q9V3S1-F1
#
_cell.length_a   1.000
_cell.length_b   1.000
_cell.length_c   1.000
_cell.angle_alpha   90.00
_cell.angle_beta   90.00
_cell.angle_gamma   90.00
#
_symmetry.space_group_name_H-M   'P 1'
#
loop_
_entity.id
_entity.type
_entity.pdbx_description
1 polymer ?
#
loop_
_entity_poly.entity_id
_entity_poly.type
_entity_poly.pdbx_seq_one_letter_code
_entity_poly.pdbx_strand_id
1 'polypeptide(L)' 'MKRKTLLFFVLALITGLIGFTGLSFAGIEVVRVMFLIFADMVIISLMAKWFFPEKPKVKYQTVNRE' A
#
# COMPACT_ATOMS: atom_id res chain seq x y z
N MET A 1 15.02 -2.02 4.40
CA MET A 1 13.67 -1.60 4.83
C MET A 1 12.56 -2.59 4.50
N LYS A 2 12.61 -3.30 3.34
CA LYS A 2 11.56 -4.21 2.85
C LYS A 2 11.06 -5.27 3.86
N ARG A 3 11.94 -5.84 4.70
CA ARG A 3 11.58 -6.87 5.69
C ARG A 3 10.66 -6.34 6.80
N LYS A 4 10.86 -5.10 7.26
CA LYS A 4 10.01 -4.46 8.27
C LYS A 4 8.67 -4.05 7.66
N THR A 5 8.68 -3.51 6.44
CA THR A 5 7.47 -3.14 5.69
C THR A 5 6.52 -4.33 5.49
N LEU A 6 7.07 -5.51 5.14
CA LEU A 6 6.27 -6.73 5.01
C LEU A 6 5.62 -7.15 6.34
N LEU A 7 6.35 -7.04 7.47
CA LEU A 7 5.79 -7.36 8.78
C LEU A 7 4.62 -6.44 9.14
N PHE A 8 4.76 -5.12 8.95
CA PHE A 8 3.69 -4.17 9.21
C PHE A 8 2.48 -4.38 8.30
N PHE A 9 2.71 -4.77 7.04
CA PHE A 9 1.63 -5.07 6.10
C PHE A 9 0.81 -6.29 6.54
N VAL A 10 1.48 -7.37 6.95
CA VAL A 10 0.81 -8.58 7.46
C VAL A 10 0.06 -8.28 8.76
N LEU A 11 0.66 -7.50 9.67
CA LEU A 11 0.02 -7.10 10.92
C LEU A 11 -1.25 -6.26 10.66
N ALA A 12 -1.18 -5.31 9.72
CA ALA A 12 -2.32 -4.51 9.31
C ALA A 12 -3.46 -5.37 8.72
N LEU A 13 -3.14 -6.38 7.90
CA LEU A 13 -4.13 -7.31 7.37
C LEU A 13 -4.83 -8.10 8.49
N ILE A 14 -4.06 -8.62 9.45
CA ILE A 14 -4.61 -9.37 10.59
C ILE A 14 -5.51 -8.47 11.45
N THR A 15 -5.06 -7.26 11.78
CA THR A 15 -5.84 -6.30 12.57
C THR A 15 -7.13 -5.89 11.85
N GLY A 16 -7.07 -5.66 10.53
CA GLY A 16 -8.25 -5.34 9.74
C GLY A 16 -9.26 -6.49 9.68
N LEU A 17 -8.78 -7.72 9.46
CA LEU A 17 -9.62 -8.93 9.49
C LEU A 17 -10.31 -9.11 10.85
N ILE A 18 -9.57 -8.96 11.95
CA ILE A 18 -10.14 -9.01 13.32
C ILE A 18 -11.15 -7.88 13.55
N GLY A 19 -10.87 -6.68 13.04
CA GLY A 19 -11.82 -5.56 13.07
C GLY A 19 -13.13 -5.89 12.34
N PHE A 20 -13.06 -6.66 11.25
CA PHE A 20 -14.21 -7.11 10.46
C PHE A 20 -14.95 -8.33 11.04
N THR A 21 -14.29 -9.23 11.80
CA THR A 21 -14.87 -10.49 12.30
C THR A 21 -15.88 -10.35 13.45
N GLY A 22 -16.55 -9.21 13.59
CA GLY A 22 -17.85 -9.18 14.29
C GLY A 22 -17.86 -8.63 15.72
N LEU A 23 -16.82 -7.95 16.18
CA LEU A 23 -16.95 -7.11 17.38
C LEU A 23 -17.81 -5.88 17.02
N SER A 24 -19.11 -5.96 17.30
CA SER A 24 -20.07 -4.87 17.11
C SER A 24 -19.93 -3.84 18.25
N PHE A 25 -18.81 -3.14 18.26
CA PHE A 25 -18.61 -1.94 19.07
C PHE A 25 -18.69 -0.72 18.15
N ALA A 26 -19.38 0.34 18.58
CA ALA A 26 -19.52 1.57 17.81
C ALA A 26 -18.15 2.18 17.38
N GLY A 27 -17.09 1.98 18.18
CA GLY A 27 -15.74 2.42 17.83
C GLY A 27 -15.06 1.61 16.71
N ILE A 28 -15.49 0.37 16.47
CA ILE A 28 -14.90 -0.53 15.47
C ILE A 28 -15.43 -0.22 14.07
N GLU A 29 -16.60 0.39 13.96
CA GLU A 29 -17.18 0.81 12.69
C GLU A 29 -16.28 1.79 11.93
N VAL A 30 -15.72 2.79 12.62
CA VAL A 30 -14.76 3.74 12.06
C VAL A 30 -13.49 3.05 11.56
N VAL A 31 -12.98 2.09 12.34
CA VAL A 31 -11.77 1.33 11.99
C VAL A 31 -12.01 0.47 10.74
N ARG A 32 -13.21 -0.11 10.59
CA ARG A 32 -13.59 -0.86 9.37
C ARG A 32 -13.60 0.03 8.13
N VAL A 33 -14.21 1.23 8.23
CA VAL A 33 -14.26 2.18 7.11
C VAL A 33 -12.86 2.64 6.73
N MET A 34 -12.02 3.00 7.71
CA MET A 34 -10.63 3.37 7.44
C MET A 34 -9.83 2.22 6.83
N PHE A 35 -10.04 0.99 7.29
CA PHE A 35 -9.36 -0.19 6.74
C PHE A 35 -9.75 -0.44 5.27
N LEU A 36 -11.02 -0.25 4.91
CA LEU A 36 -11.47 -0.38 3.52
C LEU A 36 -10.83 0.66 2.61
N ILE A 37 -10.78 1.93 3.02
CA ILE A 37 -10.11 2.98 2.24
C ILE A 37 -8.62 2.65 2.07
N PHE A 38 -7.98 2.19 3.14
CA PHE A 38 -6.58 1.77 3.09
C PHE A 38 -6.38 0.58 2.13
N ALA A 39 -7.24 -0.43 2.19
CA ALA A 39 -7.20 -1.58 1.30
C ALA A 39 -7.34 -1.15 -0.18
N ASP A 40 -8.23 -0.21 -0.47
CA ASP A 40 -8.39 0.35 -1.81
C ASP A 40 -7.12 1.07 -2.30
N MET A 41 -6.52 1.91 -1.47
CA MET A 41 -5.24 2.55 -1.79
C MET A 41 -4.11 1.54 -2.06
N VAL A 42 -4.09 0.42 -1.32
CA VAL A 42 -3.13 -0.67 -1.56
C VAL A 42 -3.35 -1.30 -2.93
N ILE A 43 -4.60 -1.59 -3.29
CA ILE A 43 -4.94 -2.16 -4.60
C ILE A 43 -4.54 -1.20 -5.73
N ILE A 44 -4.90 0.08 -5.63
CA ILE A 44 -4.54 1.09 -6.64
C ILE A 44 -3.02 1.22 -6.76
N SER A 45 -2.28 1.19 -5.64
CA SER A 45 -0.81 1.23 -5.63
C SER A 45 -0.19 0.02 -6.33
N LEU A 46 -0.73 -1.19 -6.09
CA LEU A 46 -0.29 -2.41 -6.77
C LEU A 46 -0.62 -2.36 -8.27
N MET A 47 -1.82 -1.89 -8.63
CA MET A 47 -2.21 -1.67 -10.02
C MET A 47 -1.26 -0.67 -10.69
N ALA A 48 -0.99 0.48 -10.07
CA ALA A 48 -0.09 1.49 -10.62
C ALA A 48 1.30 0.92 -10.90
N LYS A 49 1.83 0.06 -10.01
CA LYS A 49 3.11 -0.62 -10.24
C LYS A 49 3.07 -1.59 -11.42
N TRP A 50 1.93 -2.24 -11.66
CA TRP A 50 1.74 -3.12 -12.81
C TRP A 50 1.55 -2.34 -14.13
N PHE A 51 0.80 -1.24 -14.11
CA PHE A 51 0.57 -0.39 -15.28
C PHE A 51 1.77 0.49 -15.65
N PHE A 52 2.57 0.91 -14.66
CA PHE A 52 3.77 1.71 -14.83
C PHE A 52 5.01 0.98 -14.28
N PRO A 53 5.46 -0.10 -14.93
CA PRO A 53 6.71 -0.74 -14.55
C PRO A 53 7.86 0.27 -14.64
N GLU A 54 8.74 0.27 -13.64
CA GLU A 54 9.87 1.21 -13.53
C GLU A 54 10.62 1.27 -14.86
N LYS A 55 10.59 2.43 -15.52
CA LYS A 55 11.35 2.65 -16.74
C LYS A 55 12.84 2.55 -16.39
N PRO A 56 13.66 1.84 -17.20
CA PRO A 56 15.09 1.73 -16.95
C PRO A 56 15.69 3.13 -16.82
N LYS A 57 16.52 3.32 -15.77
CA LYS A 57 17.17 4.60 -15.47
C LYS A 57 17.77 5.17 -16.75
N VAL A 58 17.16 6.24 -17.27
CA VAL A 58 17.69 6.93 -18.44
C VAL A 58 19.11 7.39 -18.10
N LYS A 59 20.10 6.91 -18.85
CA LYS A 59 21.48 7.38 -18.72
C LYS A 59 21.45 8.87 -19.03
N TYR A 60 21.82 9.70 -18.06
CA TYR A 60 21.96 11.13 -18.26
C TYR A 60 22.99 11.34 -19.37
N GLN A 61 22.52 11.73 -20.55
CA GLN A 61 23.40 12.08 -21.66
C GLN A 61 23.93 13.48 -21.36
N THR A 62 25.21 13.56 -20.98
CA THR A 62 25.91 14.83 -20.83
C THR A 62 26.00 15.47 -22.20
N VAL A 63 25.19 16.50 -22.45
CA VAL A 63 25.31 17.32 -23.66
C VAL A 63 26.57 18.14 -23.51
N ASN A 64 27.63 17.71 -24.20
CA ASN A 64 28.83 18.53 -24.34
C ASN A 64 28.50 19.63 -25.37
N ARG A 65 28.37 20.87 -24.90
CA ARG A 65 28.29 22.04 -25.78
C ARG A 65 29.71 22.41 -26.14
N GLU A 66 30.12 22.04 -27.35
CA GLU A 66 31.28 22.61 -28.03
C GLU A 66 30.95 23.99 -28.59
#